data_AF-V4HUT1-F1
#
_entry.id   AF-V4HUT1-F1
#
_cell.length_a   1.000
_cell.length_b   1.000
_cell.length_c   1.000
_cell.angle_alpha   90.00
_cell.angle_beta   90.00
_cell.angle_gamma   90.00
#
_symmetry.space_group_name_H-M   'P 1'
#
loop_
_entity.id
_entity.type
_entity.pdbx_description
1 polymer ?
#
loop_
_entity_poly.entity_id
_entity_poly.type
_entity_poly.pdbx_seq_one_letter_code
_entity_poly.pdbx_strand_id
1 'polypeptide(L)'
;MPPMPELELYNLIALRGFQVCVFSIAIYFAFVAKQKGIAFLYDKRFKLDSDYNIKQVSYWITFGVIFVLHLGDEQINYAIITADLDYIFRRRLFYLVRVWIVLMFLTSVYALHSLRGCPFSQTTRWVYYLSILVATISFAQFILRGYLHTDILSPVYRGFNAVHLFFLSITLLSYPVRDLYQSYRIRAS
;
A
#
# COMPACT_ATOMS: atom_id res chain seq x y z
N MET A 1 13.68 10.94 28.10
CA MET A 1 13.29 9.88 27.15
C MET A 1 14.53 9.07 26.84
N PRO A 2 14.54 7.75 27.05
CA PRO A 2 15.66 6.91 26.59
C PRO A 2 15.77 6.99 25.06
N PRO A 3 16.99 6.89 24.49
CA PRO A 3 17.18 6.91 23.05
C PRO A 3 16.44 5.72 22.42
N MET A 4 15.58 6.02 21.45
CA MET A 4 14.83 5.01 20.71
C MET A 4 15.83 4.16 19.90
N PRO A 5 15.71 2.83 19.87
CA PRO A 5 16.57 1.99 19.03
C PRO A 5 16.51 2.45 17.56
N GLU A 6 17.66 2.55 16.89
CA GLU A 6 17.77 3.09 15.52
C GLU A 6 16.77 2.44 14.54
N LEU A 7 16.55 1.13 14.66
CA LEU A 7 15.61 0.38 13.82
C LEU A 7 14.14 0.78 14.01
N GLU A 8 13.76 1.22 15.21
CA GLU A 8 12.41 1.71 15.49
C GLU A 8 12.20 3.10 14.92
N LEU A 9 13.24 3.94 14.98
CA LEU A 9 13.24 5.24 14.33
C LEU A 9 13.07 5.12 12.81
N TYR A 10 13.80 4.21 12.14
CA TYR A 10 13.65 4.00 10.69
C TYR A 10 12.24 3.54 10.31
N ASN A 11 11.64 2.62 11.08
CA ASN A 11 10.27 2.17 10.85
C ASN A 11 9.26 3.32 11.01
N LEU A 12 9.44 4.15 12.04
CA LEU A 12 8.58 5.31 12.28
C LEU A 12 8.69 6.31 11.13
N ILE A 13 9.91 6.64 10.69
CA ILE A 13 10.14 7.55 9.57
C ILE A 13 9.51 7.00 8.28
N ALA A 14 9.72 5.71 7.98
CA ALA A 14 9.14 5.07 6.80
C ALA A 14 7.60 5.09 6.81
N LEU A 15 6.99 4.82 7.97
CA LEU A 15 5.54 4.86 8.14
C LEU A 15 4.98 6.29 7.97
N ARG A 16 5.58 7.28 8.64
CA ARG A 16 5.16 8.69 8.53
C ARG A 16 5.37 9.21 7.11
N GLY A 17 6.48 8.85 6.46
CA GLY A 17 6.75 9.15 5.07
C GLY A 17 5.68 8.58 4.15
N PHE A 18 5.32 7.31 4.32
CA PHE A 18 4.24 6.68 3.56
C PHE A 18 2.88 7.37 3.77
N GLN A 19 2.53 7.73 5.01
CA GLN A 19 1.30 8.47 5.32
C GLN A 19 1.24 9.80 4.57
N VAL A 20 2.33 10.58 4.60
CA VAL A 20 2.42 11.84 3.85
C VAL A 20 2.28 11.59 2.35
N CYS A 21 2.95 10.57 1.81
CA CYS A 21 2.85 10.21 0.39
C CYS A 21 1.41 9.87 -0.03
N VAL A 22 0.73 9.00 0.73
CA VAL A 22 -0.66 8.61 0.46
C VAL A 22 -1.57 9.83 0.49
N PHE A 23 -1.39 10.72 1.48
CA PHE A 23 -2.17 11.95 1.59
C PHE A 23 -1.91 12.93 0.44
N SER A 24 -0.65 13.13 0.04
CA SER A 24 -0.30 13.96 -1.12
C SER A 24 -0.92 13.44 -2.41
N ILE A 25 -0.92 12.11 -2.61
CA ILE A 25 -1.55 11.49 -3.78
C ILE A 25 -3.07 11.62 -3.71
N ALA A 26 -3.68 11.55 -2.53
CA ALA A 26 -5.12 11.77 -2.36
C ALA A 26 -5.53 13.21 -2.74
N ILE A 27 -4.71 14.21 -2.39
CA ILE A 27 -4.93 15.60 -2.83
C ILE A 27 -4.82 15.71 -4.36
N TYR A 28 -3.77 15.12 -4.95
CA TYR A 28 -3.60 15.11 -6.40
C TYR A 28 -4.76 14.37 -7.11
N PHE A 29 -5.27 13.28 -6.52
CA PHE A 29 -6.46 12.60 -7.00
C PHE A 29 -7.68 13.52 -7.02
N ALA A 30 -7.94 14.24 -5.92
CA ALA A 30 -9.06 15.18 -5.84
C ALA A 30 -8.96 16.27 -6.91
N PHE A 31 -7.75 16.76 -7.20
CA PHE A 31 -7.51 17.70 -8.28
C PHE A 31 -7.83 17.10 -9.66
N VAL A 32 -7.35 15.89 -9.95
CA VAL A 32 -7.62 15.19 -11.22
C VAL A 32 -9.11 14.86 -11.36
N ALA A 33 -9.75 14.40 -10.29
CA ALA A 33 -11.18 14.10 -10.25
C ALA A 33 -12.04 15.34 -10.49
N LYS A 34 -11.62 16.52 -10.00
CA LYS A 34 -12.28 17.79 -10.29
C LYS A 34 -12.19 18.18 -11.77
N GLN A 35 -11.07 17.86 -12.44
CA GLN A 35 -10.87 18.20 -13.86
C GLN A 35 -11.55 17.22 -14.82
N LYS A 36 -11.42 15.90 -14.58
CA LYS A 36 -11.85 14.84 -15.51
C LYS A 36 -13.19 14.19 -15.10
N GLY A 37 -13.73 14.53 -13.92
CA GLY A 37 -14.82 13.80 -13.27
C GLY A 37 -14.34 12.48 -12.66
N ILE A 38 -15.15 11.80 -11.85
CA ILE A 38 -14.83 10.48 -11.28
C ILE A 38 -15.25 9.34 -12.22
N ALA A 39 -16.16 9.64 -13.17
CA ALA A 39 -16.75 8.67 -14.08
C ALA A 39 -15.72 7.88 -14.91
N PHE A 40 -14.55 8.45 -15.24
CA PHE A 40 -13.54 7.73 -16.02
C PHE A 40 -13.02 6.45 -15.34
N LEU A 41 -13.11 6.37 -14.00
CA LEU A 41 -12.67 5.19 -13.25
C LEU A 41 -13.62 4.00 -13.41
N TYR A 42 -14.94 4.24 -13.32
CA TYR A 42 -15.95 3.18 -13.25
C TYR A 42 -16.78 3.02 -14.54
N ASP A 43 -16.83 4.02 -15.42
CA ASP A 43 -17.67 3.97 -16.61
C ASP A 43 -17.07 3.05 -17.69
N LYS A 44 -17.72 1.91 -17.90
CA LYS A 44 -17.36 0.95 -18.95
C LYS A 44 -17.48 1.52 -20.37
N ARG A 45 -18.26 2.59 -20.57
CA ARG A 45 -18.38 3.27 -21.87
C ARG A 45 -17.12 4.05 -22.24
N PHE A 46 -16.32 4.46 -21.25
CA PHE A 46 -15.01 5.04 -21.50
C PHE A 46 -14.07 3.95 -21.99
N LYS A 47 -13.79 3.94 -23.30
CA LYS A 47 -12.91 2.97 -23.92
C LYS A 47 -11.46 3.21 -23.50
N LEU A 48 -10.81 2.13 -23.08
CA LEU A 48 -9.39 2.10 -22.70
C LEU A 48 -8.51 2.00 -23.96
N ASP A 49 -8.69 2.93 -24.90
CA ASP A 49 -8.06 2.84 -26.23
C ASP A 49 -6.60 3.33 -26.23
N SER A 50 -6.22 4.18 -25.27
CA SER A 50 -4.86 4.71 -25.13
C SER A 50 -4.12 4.06 -23.96
N ASP A 51 -2.84 3.72 -24.18
CA ASP A 51 -1.92 3.23 -23.15
C ASP A 51 -1.83 4.18 -21.94
N TYR A 52 -1.98 5.49 -22.16
CA TYR A 52 -2.06 6.49 -21.09
C TYR A 52 -3.30 6.27 -20.21
N ASN A 53 -4.48 6.08 -20.82
CA ASN A 53 -5.74 5.87 -20.09
C ASN A 53 -5.71 4.56 -19.28
N ILE A 54 -5.13 3.50 -19.86
CA ILE A 54 -4.93 2.21 -19.19
C ILE A 54 -4.06 2.39 -17.93
N LYS A 55 -2.90 3.04 -18.08
CA LYS A 55 -1.98 3.30 -16.97
C LYS A 55 -2.64 4.15 -15.88
N GLN A 56 -3.37 5.19 -16.29
CA GLN A 56 -4.07 6.08 -15.37
C GLN A 56 -5.14 5.33 -14.56
N VAL A 57 -6.06 4.62 -15.22
CA VAL A 57 -7.14 3.87 -14.54
C VAL A 57 -6.56 2.79 -13.63
N SER A 58 -5.57 2.03 -14.11
CA SER A 58 -4.89 1.00 -13.32
C SER A 58 -4.24 1.56 -12.05
N TYR A 59 -3.56 2.69 -12.17
CA TYR A 59 -2.93 3.37 -11.04
C TYR A 59 -3.97 3.78 -10.00
N TRP A 60 -5.07 4.42 -10.43
CA TRP A 60 -6.09 4.92 -9.51
C TRP A 60 -6.89 3.81 -8.83
N ILE A 61 -7.15 2.69 -9.52
CA ILE A 61 -7.72 1.49 -8.87
C ILE A 61 -6.79 1.02 -7.76
N THR A 62 -5.50 0.88 -8.05
CA THR A 62 -4.51 0.41 -7.07
C THR A 62 -4.39 1.36 -5.89
N PHE A 63 -4.26 2.66 -6.16
CA PHE A 63 -4.20 3.69 -5.12
C PHE A 63 -5.47 3.71 -4.27
N GLY A 64 -6.65 3.59 -4.88
CA GLY A 64 -7.93 3.57 -4.16
C GLY A 64 -8.00 2.43 -3.14
N VAL A 65 -7.57 1.22 -3.51
CA VAL A 65 -7.53 0.09 -2.56
C VAL A 65 -6.51 0.35 -1.44
N ILE A 66 -5.31 0.83 -1.77
CA ILE A 66 -4.30 1.18 -0.75
C ILE A 66 -4.86 2.21 0.22
N PHE A 67 -5.49 3.27 -0.30
CA PHE A 67 -6.03 4.37 0.49
C PHE A 67 -7.09 3.86 1.47
N VAL A 68 -8.06 3.07 1.00
CA VAL A 68 -9.12 2.51 1.85
C VAL A 68 -8.55 1.60 2.94
N LEU A 69 -7.63 0.70 2.59
CA LEU A 69 -7.03 -0.21 3.58
C LEU A 69 -6.12 0.52 4.56
N HIS A 70 -5.42 1.56 4.11
CA HIS A 70 -4.57 2.37 4.96
C HIS A 70 -5.37 3.10 6.05
N LEU A 71 -6.58 3.59 5.75
CA LEU A 71 -7.47 4.21 6.74
C LEU A 71 -7.89 3.23 7.84
N GLY A 72 -8.03 1.94 7.51
CA GLY A 72 -8.41 0.90 8.47
C GLY A 72 -7.23 0.30 9.26
N ASP A 73 -6.04 0.24 8.66
CA ASP A 73 -4.89 -0.50 9.22
C ASP A 73 -4.48 0.01 10.62
N GLU A 74 -4.39 1.33 10.83
CA GLU A 74 -4.03 1.89 12.14
C GLU A 74 -5.07 1.56 13.22
N GLN A 75 -6.35 1.60 12.87
CA GLN A 75 -7.45 1.29 13.81
C GLN A 75 -7.47 -0.18 14.18
N ILE A 76 -7.25 -1.07 13.21
CA ILE A 76 -7.15 -2.51 13.44
C ILE A 76 -5.95 -2.83 14.34
N ASN A 77 -4.78 -2.25 14.03
CA ASN A 77 -3.58 -2.45 14.82
C ASN A 77 -3.76 -1.93 16.26
N TYR A 78 -4.36 -0.76 16.43
CA TYR A 78 -4.69 -0.20 17.74
C TYR A 78 -5.62 -1.13 18.53
N ALA A 79 -6.70 -1.61 17.90
CA ALA A 79 -7.66 -2.52 18.53
C ALA A 79 -7.02 -3.84 18.99
N ILE A 80 -6.10 -4.41 18.20
CA ILE A 80 -5.37 -5.63 18.58
C ILE A 80 -4.44 -5.37 19.77
N ILE A 81 -3.78 -4.21 19.80
CA ILE A 81 -2.83 -3.86 20.86
C ILE A 81 -3.54 -3.59 22.18
N THR A 82 -4.70 -2.93 22.15
CA THR A 82 -5.47 -2.58 23.36
C THR A 82 -6.38 -3.68 23.86
N ALA A 83 -6.66 -4.69 23.04
CA ALA A 83 -7.43 -5.85 23.46
C ALA A 83 -6.76 -6.57 24.64
N ASP A 84 -7.57 -6.90 25.65
CA ASP A 84 -7.15 -7.68 26.82
C ASP A 84 -7.00 -9.16 26.46
N LEU A 85 -5.91 -9.45 25.75
CA LEU A 85 -5.57 -10.77 25.25
C LEU A 85 -4.22 -11.21 25.79
N ASP A 86 -4.09 -12.50 26.04
CA ASP A 86 -2.80 -13.14 26.35
C ASP A 86 -1.75 -12.75 25.31
N TYR A 87 -0.52 -12.52 25.78
CA TYR A 87 0.57 -12.03 24.95
C TYR A 87 0.81 -12.86 23.68
N ILE A 88 0.83 -14.19 23.83
CA ILE A 88 1.04 -15.12 22.71
C ILE A 88 -0.14 -15.06 21.74
N PHE A 89 -1.37 -15.01 22.26
CA PHE A 89 -2.58 -14.95 21.45
C PHE A 89 -2.65 -13.63 20.66
N ARG A 90 -2.37 -12.50 21.32
CA ARG A 90 -2.28 -11.18 20.69
C ARG A 90 -1.27 -11.16 19.55
N ARG A 91 -0.10 -11.77 19.77
CA ARG A 91 0.95 -11.86 18.75
C ARG A 91 0.52 -12.69 17.54
N ARG A 92 -0.13 -13.84 17.76
CA ARG A 92 -0.69 -14.68 16.69
C ARG A 92 -1.74 -13.89 15.89
N LEU A 93 -2.66 -13.24 16.60
CA LEU A 93 -3.72 -12.43 16.01
C LEU A 93 -3.15 -11.30 15.14
N PHE A 94 -2.14 -10.58 15.64
CA PHE A 94 -1.48 -9.50 14.91
C PHE A 94 -0.94 -9.95 13.55
N TYR A 95 -0.13 -11.01 13.51
CA TYR A 95 0.44 -11.48 12.25
C TYR A 95 -0.60 -12.13 11.33
N LEU A 96 -1.59 -12.83 11.88
CA LEU A 96 -2.68 -13.41 11.10
C LEU A 96 -3.52 -12.34 10.41
N VAL A 97 -3.99 -11.34 11.16
CA VAL A 97 -4.77 -10.21 10.64
C VAL A 97 -3.97 -9.47 9.58
N ARG A 98 -2.68 -9.27 9.80
CA ARG A 98 -1.81 -8.62 8.82
C ARG A 98 -1.71 -9.38 7.50
N VAL A 99 -1.57 -10.71 7.53
CA VAL A 99 -1.62 -11.53 6.31
C VAL A 99 -2.97 -11.38 5.61
N TRP A 100 -4.08 -11.42 6.36
CA TRP A 100 -5.42 -11.25 5.80
C TRP A 100 -5.64 -9.87 5.16
N ILE A 101 -5.16 -8.79 5.78
CA ILE A 101 -5.23 -7.44 5.20
C ILE A 101 -4.52 -7.40 3.85
N VAL A 102 -3.34 -8.01 3.74
CA VAL A 102 -2.59 -8.05 2.48
C VAL A 102 -3.29 -8.93 1.44
N LEU A 103 -3.89 -10.06 1.83
CA LEU A 103 -4.70 -10.87 0.91
C LEU A 103 -5.95 -10.13 0.45
N MET A 104 -6.63 -9.40 1.34
CA MET A 104 -7.75 -8.52 0.98
C MET A 104 -7.31 -7.43 0.00
N PHE A 105 -6.12 -6.85 0.19
CA PHE A 105 -5.52 -5.91 -0.76
C PHE A 105 -5.36 -6.53 -2.16
N LEU A 106 -4.65 -7.65 -2.25
CA LEU A 106 -4.35 -8.31 -3.53
C LEU A 106 -5.63 -8.72 -4.27
N THR A 107 -6.57 -9.34 -3.55
CA THR A 107 -7.86 -9.76 -4.11
C THR A 107 -8.70 -8.57 -4.56
N SER A 108 -8.74 -7.48 -3.80
CA SER A 108 -9.48 -6.26 -4.17
C SER A 108 -8.90 -5.60 -5.42
N VAL A 109 -7.57 -5.49 -5.52
CA VAL A 109 -6.90 -4.94 -6.72
C VAL A 109 -7.22 -5.80 -7.93
N TYR A 110 -7.06 -7.12 -7.82
CA TYR A 110 -7.38 -8.04 -8.92
C TYR A 110 -8.86 -7.97 -9.33
N ALA A 111 -9.78 -8.00 -8.38
CA ALA A 111 -11.21 -7.95 -8.63
C ALA A 111 -11.62 -6.65 -9.32
N LEU A 112 -11.17 -5.49 -8.84
CA LEU A 112 -11.49 -4.20 -9.46
C LEU A 112 -10.93 -4.06 -10.87
N HIS A 113 -9.73 -4.58 -11.10
CA HIS A 113 -9.14 -4.65 -12.43
C HIS A 113 -9.92 -5.54 -13.40
N SER A 114 -10.33 -6.73 -12.93
CA SER A 114 -11.15 -7.68 -13.68
C SER A 114 -12.52 -7.08 -14.01
N LEU A 115 -13.18 -6.46 -13.02
CA LEU A 115 -14.47 -5.77 -13.20
C LEU A 115 -14.40 -4.64 -14.23
N ARG A 116 -13.28 -3.90 -14.25
CA ARG A 116 -13.03 -2.83 -15.23
C ARG A 116 -12.59 -3.33 -16.60
N GLY A 117 -12.01 -4.53 -16.68
CA GLY A 117 -11.37 -5.05 -17.89
C GLY A 117 -10.05 -4.33 -18.22
N CYS A 118 -9.33 -3.85 -17.21
CA CYS A 118 -8.09 -3.08 -17.38
C CYS A 118 -6.86 -3.93 -17.01
N PRO A 119 -5.84 -4.05 -17.88
CA PRO A 119 -4.61 -4.75 -17.54
C PRO A 119 -3.83 -3.99 -16.45
N PHE A 120 -2.95 -4.69 -15.75
CA PHE A 120 -2.12 -4.09 -14.71
C PHE A 120 -1.02 -3.23 -15.34
N SER A 121 -0.95 -1.96 -14.94
CA SER A 121 0.16 -1.06 -15.21
C SER A 121 1.44 -1.55 -14.52
N GLN A 122 2.60 -1.04 -14.97
CA GLN A 122 3.88 -1.37 -14.35
C GLN A 122 3.91 -1.01 -12.86
N THR A 123 3.34 0.14 -12.49
CA THR A 123 3.24 0.59 -11.10
C THR A 123 2.41 -0.38 -10.27
N THR A 124 1.23 -0.79 -10.77
CA THR A 124 0.37 -1.77 -10.11
C THR A 124 1.09 -3.11 -9.92
N ARG A 125 1.81 -3.60 -10.93
CA ARG A 125 2.58 -4.86 -10.83
C ARG A 125 3.64 -4.79 -9.73
N TRP A 126 4.40 -3.69 -9.67
CA TRP A 126 5.39 -3.49 -8.61
C TRP A 126 4.76 -3.49 -7.22
N VAL A 127 3.67 -2.74 -7.03
CA VAL A 127 2.92 -2.75 -5.77
C VAL A 127 2.47 -4.16 -5.42
N TYR A 128 1.89 -4.89 -6.37
CA TYR A 128 1.38 -6.24 -6.18
C TYR A 128 2.47 -7.21 -5.74
N TYR A 129 3.63 -7.20 -6.40
CA TYR A 129 4.78 -8.05 -6.05
C TYR A 129 5.38 -7.69 -4.69
N LEU A 130 5.51 -6.40 -4.37
CA LEU A 130 5.97 -5.95 -3.06
C LEU A 130 5.02 -6.40 -1.95
N SER A 131 3.71 -6.35 -2.18
CA SER A 131 2.70 -6.80 -1.22
C SER A 131 2.73 -8.31 -1.01
N ILE A 132 2.90 -9.13 -2.06
CA ILE A 132 3.08 -10.58 -1.91
C ILE A 132 4.28 -10.89 -1.00
N LEU A 133 5.40 -10.18 -1.19
CA LEU A 133 6.59 -10.38 -0.38
C LEU A 133 6.31 -10.09 1.11
N VAL A 134 5.60 -8.99 1.40
CA VAL A 134 5.17 -8.68 2.78
C VAL A 134 4.27 -9.76 3.36
N ALA A 135 3.28 -10.27 2.61
CA ALA A 135 2.41 -11.34 3.07
C ALA A 135 3.22 -12.58 3.46
N THR A 136 4.20 -12.97 2.64
CA THR A 136 5.07 -14.12 2.90
C THR A 136 5.88 -13.95 4.18
N ILE A 137 6.49 -12.78 4.40
CA ILE A 137 7.29 -12.56 5.63
C ILE A 137 6.37 -12.43 6.85
N SER A 138 5.22 -11.77 6.74
CA SER A 138 4.23 -11.72 7.83
C SER A 138 3.72 -13.13 8.19
N PHE A 139 3.52 -14.00 7.20
CA PHE A 139 3.16 -15.40 7.44
C PHE A 139 4.31 -16.19 8.10
N ALA A 140 5.56 -15.99 7.66
CA ALA A 140 6.71 -16.60 8.33
C ALA A 140 6.79 -16.17 9.81
N GLN A 141 6.54 -14.89 10.10
CA GLN A 141 6.50 -14.37 11.48
C GLN A 141 5.33 -14.94 12.29
N PHE A 142 4.18 -15.15 11.66
CA PHE A 142 3.04 -15.82 12.30
C PHE A 142 3.43 -17.21 12.81
N ILE A 143 4.13 -18.01 12.00
CA ILE A 143 4.60 -19.34 12.40
C ILE A 143 5.71 -19.24 13.46
N LEU A 144 6.78 -18.49 13.16
CA LEU A 144 7.97 -18.45 14.01
C LEU A 144 7.69 -17.86 15.38
N ARG A 145 7.05 -16.70 15.44
CA ARG A 145 6.82 -16.00 16.71
C ARG A 145 5.51 -16.39 17.37
N GLY A 146 4.54 -16.86 16.59
CA GLY A 146 3.25 -17.31 17.10
C GLY A 146 3.28 -18.74 17.64
N TYR A 147 3.94 -19.67 16.95
CA TYR A 147 3.90 -21.10 17.30
C TYR A 147 5.25 -21.66 17.77
N LEU A 148 6.37 -21.24 17.17
CA LEU A 148 7.70 -21.73 17.53
C LEU A 148 8.42 -20.85 18.58
N HIS A 149 7.76 -19.77 19.03
CA HIS A 149 8.27 -18.83 20.04
C HIS A 149 9.70 -18.32 19.78
N THR A 150 10.08 -18.23 18.51
CA THR A 150 11.44 -17.90 18.07
C THR A 150 11.48 -16.49 17.50
N ASP A 151 12.36 -15.63 18.03
CA ASP A 151 12.44 -14.21 17.64
C ASP A 151 13.57 -13.90 16.62
N ILE A 152 14.24 -14.93 16.08
CA ILE A 152 15.42 -14.81 15.21
C ILE A 152 15.18 -13.88 14.00
N LEU A 153 14.00 -13.96 13.37
CA LEU A 153 13.68 -13.13 12.19
C LEU A 153 13.01 -11.80 12.51
N SER A 154 12.81 -11.47 13.80
CA SER A 154 12.14 -10.23 14.22
C SER A 154 12.87 -8.95 13.74
N PRO A 155 14.22 -8.84 13.84
CA PRO A 155 14.94 -7.66 13.34
C PRO A 155 14.84 -7.54 11.82
N VAL A 156 14.97 -8.67 11.11
CA VAL A 156 14.88 -8.73 9.64
C VAL A 156 13.49 -8.32 9.17
N TYR A 157 12.44 -8.78 9.84
CA TYR A 157 11.06 -8.39 9.55
C TYR A 157 10.85 -6.87 9.71
N ARG A 158 11.37 -6.29 10.81
CA ARG A 158 11.28 -4.84 11.06
C ARG A 158 12.03 -4.04 9.99
N GLY A 159 13.25 -4.45 9.61
CA GLY A 159 14.00 -3.80 8.54
C GLY A 159 13.30 -3.91 7.19
N PHE A 160 12.81 -5.11 6.86
CA PHE A 160 12.07 -5.35 5.63
C PHE A 160 10.80 -4.50 5.53
N ASN A 161 10.06 -4.33 6.64
CA ASN A 161 8.85 -3.51 6.66
C ASN A 161 9.15 -2.03 6.33
N ALA A 162 10.21 -1.46 6.92
CA ALA A 162 10.63 -0.09 6.61
C ALA A 162 11.01 0.06 5.13
N VAL A 163 11.80 -0.88 4.61
CA VAL A 163 12.22 -0.91 3.20
C VAL A 163 11.01 -1.05 2.27
N HIS A 164 10.05 -1.92 2.62
CA HIS A 164 8.81 -2.08 1.86
C HIS A 164 8.02 -0.77 1.77
N LEU A 165 7.79 -0.09 2.89
CA LEU A 165 7.06 1.19 2.91
C LEU A 165 7.77 2.27 2.10
N PHE A 166 9.10 2.30 2.13
CA PHE A 166 9.91 3.20 1.32
C PHE A 166 9.74 2.94 -0.17
N PHE A 167 9.90 1.69 -0.63
CA PHE A 167 9.71 1.33 -2.04
C PHE A 167 8.27 1.54 -2.51
N LEU A 168 7.29 1.26 -1.64
CA LEU A 168 5.88 1.50 -1.93
C LEU A 168 5.62 2.99 -2.14
N SER A 169 6.18 3.85 -1.28
CA SER A 169 6.09 5.31 -1.39
C SER A 169 6.66 5.82 -2.72
N ILE A 170 7.87 5.38 -3.08
CA ILE A 170 8.52 5.75 -4.35
C ILE A 170 7.67 5.28 -5.55
N THR A 171 7.21 4.03 -5.50
CA THR A 171 6.42 3.44 -6.59
C THR A 171 5.13 4.22 -6.80
N LEU A 172 4.43 4.57 -5.72
CA LEU A 172 3.20 5.33 -5.79
C LEU A 172 3.41 6.78 -6.25
N LEU A 173 4.47 7.45 -5.80
CA LEU A 173 4.78 8.82 -6.24
C LEU A 173 5.30 8.89 -7.68
N SER A 174 5.82 7.80 -8.23
CA SER A 174 6.38 7.78 -9.58
C SER A 174 5.38 8.20 -10.66
N TYR A 175 4.10 7.86 -10.51
CA TYR A 175 3.06 8.21 -11.47
C TYR A 175 2.73 9.72 -11.47
N PRO A 176 2.27 10.34 -10.36
CA PRO A 176 1.91 11.76 -10.36
C PRO A 176 3.10 12.66 -10.71
N VAL A 177 4.32 12.32 -10.27
CA VAL A 177 5.52 13.08 -10.64
C VAL A 177 5.76 13.04 -12.15
N ARG A 178 5.61 11.88 -12.79
CA ARG A 178 5.77 11.76 -14.25
C ARG A 178 4.68 12.50 -15.01
N ASP A 179 3.43 12.42 -14.57
CA ASP A 179 2.30 13.09 -15.21
C ASP A 179 2.41 14.63 -15.10
N LEU A 180 2.78 15.14 -13.92
CA LEU A 180 3.03 16.57 -13.71
C LEU A 180 4.22 17.06 -14.52
N TYR A 181 5.32 16.32 -14.56
CA TYR A 181 6.51 16.67 -15.35
C TYR A 181 6.20 16.74 -16.84
N GLN A 182 5.45 15.77 -17.37
CA GLN A 182 5.01 15.77 -18.77
C GLN A 182 4.09 16.97 -19.07
N SER A 183 3.15 17.26 -18.15
CA SER A 183 2.23 18.40 -18.28
C SER A 183 2.92 19.76 -18.23
N TYR A 184 4.02 19.88 -17.46
CA TYR A 184 4.85 21.08 -17.43
C TYR A 184 5.66 21.23 -18.72
N ARG A 185 6.28 20.13 -19.18
CA ARG A 185 7.08 20.11 -20.42
C ARG A 185 6.26 20.53 -21.64
N ILE A 186 5.03 20.06 -21.77
CA ILE A 186 4.12 20.42 -22.88
C ILE A 186 3.72 21.90 -22.84
N ARG A 187 3.64 22.52 -21.66
CA ARG A 187 3.34 23.97 -21.54
C ARG A 187 4.54 24.87 -21.81
N ALA A 188 5.75 24.33 -21.67
CA ALA A 188 7.00 25.07 -21.87
C ALA A 188 7.51 25.00 -23.32
N SER A 189 6.97 24.10 -24.14
CA SER A 189 7.20 23.99 -25.60
C SER A 189 6.13 24.74 -26.39
#